data_AF-A0A316AF26-F1
#
_entry.id   AF-A0A316AF26-F1
#
_cell.length_a   1.000
_cell.length_b   1.000
_cell.length_c   1.000
_cell.angle_alpha   90.00
_cell.angle_beta   90.00
_cell.angle_gamma   90.00
#
_symmetry.space_group_name_H-M   'P 1'
#
loop_
_entity.id
_entity.type
_entity.pdbx_description
1 polymer ?
#
loop_
_entity_poly.entity_id
_entity_poly.type
_entity_poly.pdbx_seq_one_letter_code
_entity_poly.pdbx_strand_id
1 'polypeptide(L)'
;MTENPKQSAEVYDILNKGQFICSNSSNDAVRKLYNAINQDFDHYYRYFQGINLILEEGDEYYHFTRVDSRADLDRKLDTAMKWIDIVDFLKTFENSFGSGFRFRPQEILVRLGVDADLKNKLEGLKKYAPGKDRHGDIIEKVLDHLEKDNFIELENAIVQEYKTLASFAYLEKLLMNINIPEDIQHEIPE
;
A
#
# COMPACT_ATOMS: atom_id res chain seq x y z
N MET A 1 33.36 15.48 -3.82
CA MET A 1 31.93 15.50 -4.16
C MET A 1 31.55 14.06 -4.39
N THR A 2 30.76 13.44 -3.51
CA THR A 2 30.17 12.12 -3.77
C THR A 2 29.21 12.27 -4.94
N GLU A 3 29.39 11.47 -5.98
CA GLU A 3 28.52 11.42 -7.15
C GLU A 3 27.12 10.98 -6.71
N ASN A 4 26.05 11.56 -7.27
CA ASN A 4 24.69 11.15 -6.89
C ASN A 4 24.42 9.71 -7.37
N PRO A 5 23.60 8.92 -6.65
CA PRO A 5 23.17 7.63 -7.15
C PRO A 5 22.50 7.78 -8.53
N LYS A 6 22.74 6.82 -9.42
CA LYS A 6 22.08 6.80 -10.74
C LYS A 6 20.57 6.73 -10.54
N GLN A 7 19.80 7.37 -11.42
CA GLN A 7 18.33 7.31 -11.37
C GLN A 7 17.69 7.82 -10.04
N SER A 8 18.43 8.55 -9.21
CA SER A 8 17.93 9.04 -7.92
C SER A 8 16.77 10.04 -8.07
N ALA A 9 16.69 10.74 -9.20
CA ALA A 9 15.58 11.63 -9.52
C ALA A 9 14.28 10.83 -9.73
N GLU A 10 14.33 9.74 -10.49
CA GLU A 10 13.19 8.87 -10.75
C GLU A 10 12.74 8.14 -9.47
N VAL A 11 13.69 7.71 -8.63
CA VAL A 11 13.38 7.18 -7.30
C VAL A 11 12.66 8.24 -6.45
N TYR A 12 13.17 9.47 -6.41
CA TYR A 12 12.56 10.57 -5.69
C TYR A 12 11.14 10.85 -6.19
N ASP A 13 10.92 10.92 -7.50
CA ASP A 13 9.62 11.26 -8.09
C ASP A 13 8.49 10.28 -7.73
N ILE A 14 8.83 9.00 -7.49
CA ILE A 14 7.89 7.98 -7.03
C ILE A 14 7.72 8.09 -5.51
N LEU A 15 8.81 7.90 -4.77
CA LEU A 15 8.73 7.72 -3.32
C LEU A 15 8.32 9.02 -2.59
N ASN A 16 8.63 10.20 -3.13
CA ASN A 16 8.25 11.48 -2.56
C ASN A 16 6.73 11.72 -2.54
N LYS A 17 5.96 10.98 -3.34
CA LYS A 17 4.49 11.01 -3.34
C LYS A 17 3.87 10.10 -2.27
N GLY A 18 4.69 9.39 -1.49
CA GLY A 18 4.23 8.34 -0.57
C GLY A 18 3.94 7.00 -1.27
N GLN A 19 4.39 6.83 -2.51
CA GLN A 19 4.27 5.60 -3.28
C GLN A 19 5.44 4.64 -2.98
N PHE A 20 5.38 3.46 -3.60
CA PHE A 20 6.34 2.37 -3.39
C PHE A 20 7.05 2.00 -4.69
N ILE A 21 8.29 1.55 -4.58
CA ILE A 21 9.03 0.87 -5.65
C ILE A 21 9.06 -0.61 -5.30
N CYS A 22 8.37 -1.45 -6.07
CA CYS A 22 8.19 -2.88 -5.78
C CYS A 22 8.98 -3.77 -6.77
N SER A 23 9.56 -4.86 -6.28
CA SER A 23 10.28 -5.84 -7.12
C SER A 23 9.38 -6.49 -8.18
N ASN A 24 8.10 -6.69 -7.84
CA ASN A 24 7.13 -7.42 -8.63
C ASN A 24 6.25 -6.53 -9.53
N SER A 25 6.61 -5.24 -9.68
CA SER A 25 5.94 -4.34 -10.62
C SER A 25 5.96 -4.89 -12.04
N SER A 26 4.85 -4.71 -12.75
CA SER A 26 4.66 -5.02 -14.17
C SER A 26 5.43 -4.01 -15.05
N ASN A 27 5.73 -2.83 -14.52
CA ASN A 27 6.53 -1.80 -15.18
C ASN A 27 8.04 -2.09 -15.08
N ASP A 28 8.68 -2.29 -16.23
CA ASP A 28 10.11 -2.60 -16.32
C ASP A 28 11.00 -1.47 -15.77
N ALA A 29 10.60 -0.22 -15.90
CA ALA A 29 11.34 0.91 -15.35
C ALA A 29 11.35 0.85 -13.81
N VAL A 30 10.21 0.53 -13.19
CA VAL A 30 10.11 0.40 -11.73
C VAL A 30 10.97 -0.75 -11.22
N ARG A 31 10.96 -1.91 -11.90
CA ARG A 31 11.83 -3.04 -11.54
C ARG A 31 13.32 -2.68 -11.66
N LYS A 32 13.71 -1.90 -12.66
CA LYS A 32 15.08 -1.38 -12.79
C LYS A 32 15.46 -0.46 -11.63
N LEU A 33 14.55 0.42 -11.20
CA LEU A 33 14.77 1.26 -10.01
C LEU A 33 14.92 0.41 -8.75
N TYR A 34 14.07 -0.60 -8.55
CA TYR A 34 14.17 -1.54 -7.44
C TYR A 34 15.56 -2.20 -7.41
N ASN A 35 16.00 -2.75 -8.56
CA ASN A 35 17.30 -3.40 -8.66
C ASN A 35 18.46 -2.42 -8.43
N ALA A 36 18.33 -1.18 -8.89
CA ALA A 36 19.35 -0.15 -8.70
C ALA A 36 19.49 0.23 -7.22
N ILE A 37 18.37 0.37 -6.49
CA ILE A 37 18.38 0.60 -5.04
C ILE A 37 19.00 -0.60 -4.31
N ASN A 38 18.53 -1.83 -4.61
CA ASN A 38 19.01 -3.06 -3.96
C ASN A 38 20.52 -3.31 -4.17
N GLN A 39 21.08 -2.89 -5.31
CA GLN A 39 22.50 -3.05 -5.60
C GLN A 39 23.41 -2.13 -4.78
N ASP A 40 22.93 -0.96 -4.36
CA ASP A 40 23.74 0.05 -3.67
C ASP A 40 22.90 0.84 -2.63
N PHE A 41 22.18 0.10 -1.78
CA PHE A 41 21.19 0.69 -0.86
C PHE A 41 21.79 1.79 0.02
N ASP A 42 22.99 1.56 0.57
CA ASP A 42 23.69 2.52 1.44
C ASP A 42 23.90 3.88 0.77
N HIS A 43 24.18 3.89 -0.54
CA HIS A 43 24.40 5.12 -1.27
C HIS A 43 23.10 5.91 -1.48
N TYR A 44 22.01 5.23 -1.87
CA TYR A 44 20.69 5.87 -1.96
C TYR A 44 20.20 6.35 -0.60
N TYR A 45 20.35 5.51 0.44
CA TYR A 45 19.99 5.85 1.81
C TYR A 45 20.69 7.13 2.26
N ARG A 46 22.02 7.22 2.14
CA ARG A 46 22.78 8.42 2.53
C ARG A 46 22.42 9.64 1.69
N TYR A 47 22.19 9.45 0.39
CA TYR A 47 21.80 10.52 -0.52
C TYR A 47 20.45 11.15 -0.10
N PHE A 48 19.43 10.32 0.13
CA PHE A 48 18.11 10.81 0.54
C PHE A 48 18.07 11.30 1.99
N GLN A 49 18.84 10.69 2.88
CA GLN A 49 19.01 11.17 4.26
C GLN A 49 19.58 12.59 4.27
N GLY A 50 20.49 12.92 3.34
CA GLY A 50 21.04 14.26 3.16
C GLY A 50 20.01 15.35 2.83
N ILE A 51 18.80 14.96 2.40
CA ILE A 51 17.65 15.86 2.16
C ILE A 51 16.46 15.58 3.09
N ASN A 52 16.72 14.97 4.26
CA ASN A 52 15.73 14.63 5.30
C ASN A 52 14.64 13.64 4.84
N LEU A 53 14.98 12.74 3.93
CA LEU A 53 14.13 11.62 3.51
C LEU A 53 14.79 10.31 3.95
N ILE A 54 14.07 9.49 4.70
CA ILE A 54 14.57 8.19 5.13
C ILE A 54 14.08 7.16 4.11
N LEU A 55 15.02 6.53 3.40
CA LEU A 55 14.73 5.40 2.52
C LEU A 55 14.62 4.13 3.38
N GLU A 56 13.46 3.49 3.35
CA GLU A 56 13.20 2.26 4.09
C GLU A 56 13.00 1.09 3.15
N GLU A 57 13.61 -0.04 3.53
CA GLU A 57 13.46 -1.34 2.87
C GLU A 57 12.35 -2.15 3.57
N GLY A 58 11.43 -2.65 2.76
CA GLY A 58 10.39 -3.58 3.16
C GLY A 58 10.63 -4.98 2.59
N ASP A 59 9.59 -5.82 2.67
CA ASP A 59 9.64 -7.14 2.04
C ASP A 59 9.41 -6.98 0.53
N GLU A 60 10.51 -6.91 -0.22
CA GLU A 60 10.53 -6.72 -1.68
C GLU A 60 9.98 -5.36 -2.19
N TYR A 61 10.02 -4.32 -1.36
CA TYR A 61 9.68 -2.95 -1.75
C TYR A 61 10.55 -1.90 -1.04
N TYR A 62 10.59 -0.70 -1.60
CA TYR A 62 11.18 0.49 -0.97
C TYR A 62 10.15 1.62 -0.87
N HIS A 63 10.25 2.42 0.20
CA HIS A 63 9.45 3.62 0.40
C HIS A 63 10.19 4.70 1.20
N PHE A 64 9.65 5.93 1.21
CA PHE A 64 10.17 6.98 2.07
C PHE A 64 9.37 7.12 3.36
N THR A 65 10.08 7.37 4.45
CA THR A 65 9.52 7.90 5.69
C THR A 65 10.13 9.27 6.02
N ARG A 66 9.42 10.03 6.85
CA ARG A 66 9.78 11.38 7.29
C ARG A 66 9.51 11.50 8.78
N VAL A 67 10.24 12.41 9.44
CA VAL A 67 9.90 12.84 10.78
C VAL A 67 8.61 13.66 10.70
N ASP A 68 7.55 13.18 11.34
CA ASP A 68 6.22 13.76 11.22
C ASP A 68 6.00 14.96 12.15
N SER A 69 5.24 15.95 11.68
CA SER A 69 4.61 16.91 12.58
C SER A 69 3.33 16.33 13.19
N ARG A 70 2.82 16.94 14.26
CA ARG A 70 1.56 16.51 14.88
C ARG A 70 0.37 16.49 13.92
N ALA A 71 0.30 17.45 12.98
CA ALA A 71 -0.76 17.49 11.97
C ALA A 71 -0.63 16.38 10.91
N ASP A 72 0.58 15.85 10.72
CA ASP A 72 0.80 14.71 9.82
C ASP A 72 0.33 13.40 10.45
N LEU A 73 0.40 13.28 11.79
CA LEU A 73 -0.08 12.11 12.52
C LEU A 73 -1.60 11.90 12.36
N ASP A 74 -2.42 12.95 12.51
CA ASP A 74 -3.87 12.82 12.37
C ASP A 74 -4.26 12.36 10.95
N ARG A 75 -3.63 12.93 9.91
CA ARG A 75 -3.85 12.52 8.52
C ARG A 75 -3.38 11.09 8.25
N LYS A 76 -2.27 10.68 8.87
CA LYS A 76 -1.79 9.29 8.79
C LYS A 76 -2.75 8.33 9.45
N LEU A 77 -3.36 8.70 10.57
CA LEU A 77 -4.36 7.89 11.24
C LEU A 77 -5.61 7.70 10.36
N ASP A 78 -6.13 8.78 9.76
CA ASP A 78 -7.26 8.68 8.81
C ASP A 78 -6.93 7.79 7.61
N THR A 79 -5.71 7.94 7.08
CA THR A 79 -5.20 7.12 5.98
C THR A 79 -5.07 5.66 6.39
N ALA A 80 -4.58 5.40 7.60
CA ALA A 80 -4.45 4.05 8.14
C ALA A 80 -5.82 3.39 8.30
N MET A 81 -6.81 4.08 8.89
CA MET A 81 -8.18 3.58 9.02
C MET A 81 -8.79 3.21 7.65
N LYS A 82 -8.58 4.04 6.63
CA LYS A 82 -8.99 3.72 5.25
C LYS A 82 -8.38 2.41 4.78
N TRP A 83 -7.07 2.24 4.98
CA TRP A 83 -6.38 1.03 4.53
C TRP A 83 -6.79 -0.22 5.32
N ILE A 84 -7.04 -0.10 6.62
CA ILE A 84 -7.57 -1.19 7.44
C ILE A 84 -8.88 -1.71 6.84
N ASP A 85 -9.83 -0.82 6.60
CA ASP A 85 -11.15 -1.21 6.08
C ASP A 85 -11.05 -1.84 4.68
N ILE A 86 -10.18 -1.29 3.81
CA ILE A 86 -9.97 -1.83 2.46
C ILE A 86 -9.32 -3.21 2.52
N VAL A 87 -8.29 -3.42 3.34
CA VAL A 87 -7.63 -4.72 3.44
C VAL A 87 -8.56 -5.75 4.09
N ASP A 88 -9.32 -5.36 5.11
CA ASP A 88 -10.34 -6.22 5.73
C ASP A 88 -11.38 -6.70 4.70
N PHE A 89 -11.87 -5.79 3.85
CA PHE A 89 -12.73 -6.16 2.71
C PHE A 89 -12.07 -7.15 1.74
N LEU A 90 -10.81 -6.90 1.36
CA LEU A 90 -10.08 -7.77 0.42
C LEU A 90 -9.76 -9.14 1.01
N LYS A 91 -9.41 -9.21 2.31
CA LYS A 91 -9.17 -10.46 3.04
C LYS A 91 -10.46 -11.25 3.30
N THR A 92 -11.59 -10.56 3.45
CA THR A 92 -12.92 -11.19 3.47
C THR A 92 -13.25 -11.78 2.09
N PHE A 93 -12.89 -11.09 1.01
CA PHE A 93 -13.03 -11.62 -0.35
C PHE A 93 -12.15 -12.85 -0.56
N GLU A 94 -10.88 -12.81 -0.18
CA GLU A 94 -9.99 -13.98 -0.25
C GLU A 94 -8.96 -13.93 0.89
N ASN A 95 -8.91 -14.95 1.73
CA ASN A 95 -8.04 -14.91 2.91
C ASN A 95 -6.54 -14.85 2.53
N SER A 96 -6.18 -15.45 1.40
CA SER A 96 -4.82 -15.39 0.84
C SER A 96 -4.53 -14.10 0.05
N PHE A 97 -5.41 -13.10 0.06
CA PHE A 97 -5.21 -11.84 -0.67
C PHE A 97 -3.98 -11.10 -0.12
N GLY A 98 -2.87 -11.13 -0.83
CA GLY A 98 -1.58 -10.56 -0.41
C GLY A 98 -0.70 -10.30 -1.63
N SER A 99 0.59 -10.01 -1.44
CA SER A 99 1.53 -9.73 -2.53
C SER A 99 1.49 -10.79 -3.65
N GLY A 100 1.42 -10.35 -4.91
CA GLY A 100 1.41 -11.20 -6.10
C GLY A 100 0.08 -11.88 -6.44
N PHE A 101 -0.94 -11.74 -5.60
CA PHE A 101 -2.31 -12.20 -5.87
C PHE A 101 -2.89 -11.50 -7.10
N ARG A 102 -3.61 -12.26 -7.93
CA ARG A 102 -4.30 -11.76 -9.13
C ARG A 102 -5.80 -11.90 -8.97
N PHE A 103 -6.53 -10.89 -9.41
CA PHE A 103 -7.98 -10.86 -9.27
C PHE A 103 -8.63 -9.97 -10.33
N ARG A 104 -9.92 -10.20 -10.57
CA ARG A 104 -10.76 -9.33 -11.39
C ARG A 104 -11.89 -8.71 -10.57
N PRO A 105 -12.24 -7.42 -10.79
CA PRO A 105 -13.34 -6.77 -10.07
C PRO A 105 -14.68 -7.53 -10.24
N GLN A 106 -14.87 -8.16 -11.40
CA GLN A 106 -16.05 -8.97 -11.68
C GLN A 106 -16.18 -10.19 -10.75
N GLU A 107 -15.07 -10.80 -10.33
CA GLU A 107 -15.09 -11.94 -9.41
C GLU A 107 -15.56 -11.52 -8.01
N ILE A 108 -15.14 -10.32 -7.57
CA ILE A 108 -15.62 -9.70 -6.34
C ILE A 108 -17.14 -9.44 -6.44
N LEU A 109 -17.60 -8.86 -7.56
CA LEU A 109 -19.02 -8.61 -7.82
C LEU A 109 -19.89 -9.87 -7.77
N VAL A 110 -19.40 -10.97 -8.35
CA VAL A 110 -20.11 -12.26 -8.28
C VAL A 110 -20.18 -12.76 -6.84
N ARG A 111 -19.08 -12.69 -6.07
CA ARG A 111 -19.03 -13.16 -4.68
C ARG A 111 -19.93 -12.35 -3.75
N LEU A 112 -20.07 -11.04 -3.98
CA LEU A 112 -21.01 -10.17 -3.27
C LEU A 112 -22.48 -10.61 -3.38
N GLY A 113 -22.85 -11.35 -4.42
CA GLY A 113 -24.21 -11.86 -4.61
C GLY A 113 -24.60 -12.94 -3.61
N VAL A 114 -23.63 -13.60 -2.97
CA VAL A 114 -23.84 -14.75 -2.08
C VAL A 114 -23.19 -14.59 -0.70
N ASP A 115 -22.22 -13.68 -0.57
CA ASP A 115 -21.50 -13.41 0.67
C ASP A 115 -21.99 -12.12 1.33
N ALA A 116 -22.83 -12.27 2.37
CA ALA A 116 -23.42 -11.14 3.08
C ALA A 116 -22.39 -10.34 3.88
N ASP A 117 -21.34 -10.98 4.40
CA ASP A 117 -20.31 -10.29 5.17
C ASP A 117 -19.46 -9.42 4.24
N LEU A 118 -19.00 -9.99 3.13
CA LEU A 118 -18.29 -9.24 2.08
C LEU A 118 -19.11 -8.04 1.59
N LYS A 119 -20.42 -8.21 1.44
CA LYS A 119 -21.33 -7.13 1.06
C LYS A 119 -21.41 -6.04 2.11
N ASN A 120 -21.53 -6.40 3.39
CA ASN A 120 -21.53 -5.42 4.49
C ASN A 120 -20.21 -4.63 4.55
N LYS A 121 -19.07 -5.31 4.34
CA LYS A 121 -17.75 -4.66 4.25
C LYS A 121 -17.70 -3.66 3.10
N LEU A 122 -18.17 -4.01 1.91
CA LEU A 122 -18.24 -3.08 0.78
C LEU A 122 -19.11 -1.85 1.09
N GLU A 123 -20.26 -2.05 1.73
CA GLU A 123 -21.13 -0.93 2.14
C GLU A 123 -20.41 0.01 3.11
N GLY A 124 -19.57 -0.53 4.00
CA GLY A 124 -18.69 0.25 4.88
C GLY A 124 -17.66 1.09 4.10
N LEU A 125 -17.24 0.67 2.91
CA LEU A 125 -16.29 1.40 2.06
C LEU A 125 -16.90 2.59 1.31
N LYS A 126 -18.24 2.77 1.33
CA LYS A 126 -18.90 3.92 0.68
C LYS A 126 -18.35 5.28 1.13
N LYS A 127 -17.90 5.40 2.38
CA LYS A 127 -17.25 6.62 2.90
C LYS A 127 -15.98 7.01 2.11
N TYR A 128 -15.35 6.08 1.41
CA TYR A 128 -14.17 6.30 0.57
C TYR A 128 -14.51 6.46 -0.93
N ALA A 129 -15.78 6.31 -1.28
CA ALA A 129 -16.32 6.44 -2.62
C ALA A 129 -17.51 7.43 -2.64
N PRO A 130 -17.29 8.71 -2.31
CA PRO A 130 -18.36 9.70 -2.24
C PRO A 130 -19.09 9.84 -3.58
N GLY A 131 -20.43 9.79 -3.52
CA GLY A 131 -21.30 9.88 -4.70
C GLY A 131 -21.40 8.58 -5.52
N LYS A 132 -20.91 7.45 -5.00
CA LYS A 132 -21.03 6.13 -5.62
C LYS A 132 -22.01 5.25 -4.84
N ASP A 133 -23.09 4.84 -5.50
CA ASP A 133 -24.12 3.99 -4.88
C ASP A 133 -24.10 2.55 -5.39
N ARG A 134 -23.61 2.33 -6.62
CA ARG A 134 -23.52 0.99 -7.21
C ARG A 134 -22.28 0.27 -6.70
N HIS A 135 -22.41 -1.01 -6.37
CA HIS A 135 -21.28 -1.82 -5.89
C HIS A 135 -20.08 -1.80 -6.86
N GLY A 136 -20.33 -1.86 -8.17
CA GLY A 136 -19.27 -1.75 -9.18
C GLY A 136 -18.47 -0.45 -9.05
N ASP A 137 -19.16 0.70 -9.02
CA ASP A 137 -18.53 2.01 -8.91
C ASP A 137 -17.76 2.20 -7.58
N ILE A 138 -18.21 1.58 -6.49
CA ILE A 138 -17.51 1.60 -5.19
C ILE A 138 -16.24 0.77 -5.29
N ILE A 139 -16.30 -0.43 -5.88
CA ILE A 139 -15.12 -1.29 -6.10
C ILE A 139 -14.12 -0.56 -6.99
N GLU A 140 -14.54 -0.02 -8.14
CA GLU A 140 -13.67 0.78 -9.02
C GLU A 140 -12.97 1.88 -8.23
N LYS A 141 -13.69 2.58 -7.35
CA LYS A 141 -13.08 3.64 -6.55
C LYS A 141 -12.08 3.13 -5.52
N VAL A 142 -12.32 1.96 -4.93
CA VAL A 142 -11.36 1.29 -4.04
C VAL A 142 -10.08 0.90 -4.80
N LEU A 143 -10.24 0.38 -6.02
CA LEU A 143 -9.11 0.03 -6.89
C LEU A 143 -8.31 1.27 -7.30
N ASP A 144 -8.96 2.39 -7.64
CA ASP A 144 -8.26 3.67 -7.89
C ASP A 144 -7.34 4.06 -6.73
N HIS A 145 -7.82 3.90 -5.47
CA HIS A 145 -7.02 4.24 -4.31
C HIS A 145 -5.81 3.32 -4.20
N LEU A 146 -5.99 2.00 -4.39
CA LEU A 146 -4.93 1.01 -4.34
C LEU A 146 -3.88 1.22 -5.44
N GLU A 147 -4.31 1.51 -6.67
CA GLU A 147 -3.41 1.81 -7.80
C GLU A 147 -2.63 3.10 -7.56
N LYS A 148 -3.32 4.15 -7.10
CA LYS A 148 -2.71 5.47 -6.86
C LYS A 148 -1.55 5.39 -5.87
N ASP A 149 -1.67 4.56 -4.85
CA ASP A 149 -0.65 4.42 -3.80
C ASP A 149 0.27 3.20 -4.06
N ASN A 150 0.26 2.65 -5.29
CA ASN A 150 1.12 1.56 -5.74
C ASN A 150 0.97 0.26 -4.93
N PHE A 151 -0.24 -0.09 -4.49
CA PHE A 151 -0.56 -1.39 -3.87
C PHE A 151 -1.02 -2.44 -4.87
N ILE A 152 -1.56 -2.02 -6.02
CA ILE A 152 -1.92 -2.89 -7.13
C ILE A 152 -1.51 -2.26 -8.47
N GLU A 153 -1.47 -3.07 -9.52
CA GLU A 153 -1.35 -2.62 -10.90
C GLU A 153 -2.32 -3.40 -11.80
N LEU A 154 -2.85 -2.73 -12.82
CA LEU A 154 -3.56 -3.37 -13.91
C LEU A 154 -2.56 -4.16 -14.78
N GLU A 155 -2.52 -5.47 -14.63
CA GLU A 155 -1.59 -6.35 -15.36
C GLU A 155 -2.14 -6.70 -16.75
N ASN A 156 -3.47 -6.85 -16.87
CA ASN A 156 -4.13 -7.10 -18.14
C ASN A 156 -5.41 -6.27 -18.32
N ALA A 157 -5.30 -5.23 -19.16
CA ALA A 157 -6.42 -4.33 -19.45
C ALA A 157 -7.59 -4.97 -20.21
N ILE A 158 -7.36 -6.05 -20.96
CA ILE A 158 -8.41 -6.71 -21.77
C ILE A 158 -9.44 -7.38 -20.86
N VAL A 159 -8.96 -8.07 -19.83
CA VAL A 159 -9.81 -8.82 -18.89
C VAL A 159 -9.96 -8.12 -17.54
N GLN A 160 -9.43 -6.90 -17.41
CA GLN A 160 -9.42 -6.11 -16.17
C GLN A 160 -8.83 -6.90 -14.99
N GLU A 161 -7.70 -7.55 -15.23
CA GLU A 161 -6.99 -8.33 -14.22
C GLU A 161 -5.92 -7.47 -13.54
N TYR A 162 -6.04 -7.39 -12.22
CA TYR A 162 -5.14 -6.68 -11.35
C TYR A 162 -4.20 -7.65 -10.67
N LYS A 163 -2.97 -7.17 -10.41
CA LYS A 163 -2.00 -7.84 -9.56
C LYS A 163 -1.67 -6.96 -8.36
N THR A 164 -1.63 -7.56 -7.18
CA THR A 164 -1.14 -6.90 -5.96
C THR A 164 0.37 -6.82 -5.95
N LEU A 165 0.90 -5.65 -5.56
CA LEU A 165 2.34 -5.39 -5.48
C LEU A 165 2.91 -5.79 -4.11
N ALA A 166 4.23 -5.89 -4.02
CA ALA A 166 4.95 -6.22 -2.78
C ALA A 166 4.66 -5.24 -1.64
N SER A 167 4.39 -3.98 -1.97
CA SER A 167 3.89 -2.96 -1.04
C SER A 167 2.61 -3.35 -0.30
N PHE A 168 1.82 -4.33 -0.76
CA PHE A 168 0.67 -4.81 0.00
C PHE A 168 1.07 -5.37 1.37
N ALA A 169 2.29 -5.92 1.51
CA ALA A 169 2.84 -6.37 2.79
C ALA A 169 3.02 -5.20 3.79
N TYR A 170 3.17 -3.95 3.31
CA TYR A 170 3.15 -2.77 4.17
C TYR A 170 1.77 -2.59 4.84
N LEU A 171 0.69 -2.79 4.08
CA LEU A 171 -0.68 -2.70 4.62
C LEU A 171 -0.98 -3.83 5.60
N GLU A 172 -0.49 -5.04 5.33
CA GLU A 172 -0.62 -6.17 6.27
C GLU A 172 0.12 -5.91 7.58
N LYS A 173 1.34 -5.33 7.53
CA LYS A 173 2.07 -4.90 8.74
C LYS A 173 1.33 -3.81 9.49
N LEU A 174 0.71 -2.86 8.78
CA LEU A 174 -0.10 -1.81 9.40
C LEU A 174 -1.25 -2.39 10.23
N LEU A 175 -1.94 -3.42 9.73
CA LEU A 175 -2.97 -4.14 10.47
C LEU A 175 -2.43 -4.85 11.72
N MET A 176 -1.28 -5.53 11.59
CA MET A 176 -0.67 -6.24 12.72
C MET A 176 -0.25 -5.29 13.85
N ASN A 177 0.27 -4.11 13.50
CA ASN A 177 0.74 -3.12 14.47
C ASN A 177 -0.38 -2.41 15.24
N ILE A 178 -1.62 -2.48 14.75
CA ILE A 178 -2.79 -1.96 15.47
C ILE A 178 -3.31 -2.99 16.47
N ASN A 179 -3.07 -4.27 16.20
CA ASN A 179 -3.53 -5.38 17.02
C ASN A 179 -2.57 -5.72 18.18
N ILE A 180 -1.93 -4.70 18.78
CA ILE A 180 -1.12 -4.88 19.99
C ILE A 180 -2.08 -5.26 21.13
N PRO A 181 -1.93 -6.45 21.76
CA PRO A 181 -2.72 -6.80 22.93
C PRO A 181 -2.54 -5.74 24.03
N GLU A 182 -3.59 -5.39 24.74
CA GLU A 182 -3.61 -4.42 25.86
C GLU A 182 -2.77 -4.84 27.09
N ASP A 183 -1.78 -5.73 26.95
CA ASP A 183 -0.90 -6.17 28.02
C ASP A 183 0.41 -5.37 28.05
N ILE A 184 0.30 -4.07 28.27
CA ILE A 184 1.33 -3.33 29.01
C ILE A 184 0.65 -2.69 30.20
N GLN A 185 0.28 -3.54 31.17
CA GLN A 185 0.16 -3.10 32.55
C GLN A 185 1.56 -2.64 32.98
N HIS A 186 1.81 -1.35 32.91
CA HIS A 186 2.87 -0.74 33.71
C HIS A 186 2.47 -0.90 35.18
N GLU A 187 2.85 -2.03 35.80
CA GLU A 187 2.96 -2.09 37.25
C GLU A 187 3.95 -1.01 37.67
N ILE A 188 3.45 0.00 38.37
CA ILE A 188 4.29 0.99 39.06
C ILE A 188 4.91 0.23 40.24
N PRO A 189 6.24 0.07 40.33
CA PRO A 189 6.86 -0.56 41.50
C PRO A 189 6.65 0.33 42.73
N GLU A 190 6.30 -0.28 43.85
CA GLU A 190 6.07 0.36 45.16
C GLU A 190 7.21 1.27 45.64
#